data_AF-A0A651FJ28-F1
#
_entry.id   AF-A0A651FJ28-F1
#
_cell.length_a   1.000
_cell.length_b   1.000
_cell.length_c   1.000
_cell.angle_alpha   90.00
_cell.angle_beta   90.00
_cell.angle_gamma   90.00
#
_symmetry.space_group_name_H-M   'P 1'
#
loop_
_entity.id
_entity.type
_entity.pdbx_description
1 polymer ?
#
loop_
_entity_poly.entity_id
_entity_poly.type
_entity_poly.pdbx_seq_one_letter_code
_entity_poly.pdbx_strand_id
1 'polypeptide(L)'
;MNHFARGGVAAIAFTLLALPSSASTVEEAFAAVPPHPSVATVLESCQEDMAMFCGDGAFRMDVLASCLRENEDLLTPACADVQADFRTRSISLRNAMQPFRDNETAACADDAARLCEGSPVGRATCLRLNADDLSPACSSARAQSAEARRVARNLHRVAR
;
A
#
# COMPACT_ATOMS: atom_id res chain seq x y z
N MET A 1 -44.09 -55.42 -34.05
CA MET A 1 -43.16 -55.80 -32.98
C MET A 1 -42.46 -54.54 -32.52
N ASN A 2 -42.82 -54.10 -31.31
CA ASN A 2 -42.44 -52.82 -30.72
C ASN A 2 -41.11 -52.96 -29.98
N HIS A 3 -40.16 -52.03 -30.19
CA HIS A 3 -39.14 -51.74 -29.19
C HIS A 3 -38.82 -50.24 -29.15
N PHE A 4 -39.43 -49.57 -28.18
CA PHE A 4 -39.06 -48.26 -27.66
C PHE A 4 -37.87 -48.45 -26.70
N ALA A 5 -36.71 -47.88 -27.01
CA ALA A 5 -35.57 -47.82 -26.10
C ALA A 5 -35.64 -46.52 -25.27
N ARG A 6 -35.97 -46.68 -23.99
CA ARG A 6 -35.75 -45.71 -22.88
C ARG A 6 -34.23 -45.40 -22.84
N GLY A 7 -33.75 -44.16 -22.77
CA GLY A 7 -34.15 -43.09 -21.86
C GLY A 7 -33.29 -43.17 -20.60
N GLY A 8 -32.08 -42.60 -20.63
CA GLY A 8 -31.16 -42.51 -19.49
C GLY A 8 -30.55 -41.12 -19.39
N VAL A 9 -31.22 -40.22 -18.67
CA VAL A 9 -30.70 -38.89 -18.34
C VAL A 9 -29.84 -39.04 -17.09
N ALA A 10 -28.53 -39.01 -17.25
CA ALA A 10 -27.61 -38.92 -16.11
C ALA A 10 -27.70 -37.52 -15.50
N ALA A 11 -28.21 -37.44 -14.28
CA ALA A 11 -28.19 -36.22 -13.48
C ALA A 11 -26.74 -35.92 -13.05
N ILE A 12 -26.08 -34.99 -13.75
CA ILE A 12 -24.79 -34.45 -13.32
C ILE A 12 -25.07 -33.50 -12.17
N ALA A 13 -24.84 -33.96 -10.94
CA ALA A 13 -24.82 -33.13 -9.76
C ALA A 13 -23.64 -32.16 -9.86
N PHE A 14 -23.88 -30.94 -10.35
CA PHE A 14 -22.94 -29.83 -10.30
C PHE A 14 -22.81 -29.39 -8.83
N THR A 15 -21.87 -30.01 -8.10
CA THR A 15 -21.40 -29.47 -6.84
C THR A 15 -20.71 -28.14 -7.14
N LEU A 16 -21.42 -27.04 -6.90
CA LEU A 16 -20.87 -25.69 -6.89
C LEU A 16 -19.82 -25.63 -5.77
N LEU A 17 -18.57 -25.98 -6.10
CA LEU A 17 -17.41 -25.62 -5.31
C LEU A 17 -17.36 -24.10 -5.31
N ALA A 18 -17.80 -23.49 -4.21
CA ALA A 18 -17.58 -22.08 -3.94
C ALA A 18 -16.08 -21.85 -3.94
N LEU A 19 -15.54 -21.47 -5.09
CA LEU A 19 -14.16 -21.01 -5.20
C LEU A 19 -14.04 -19.84 -4.22
N PRO A 20 -13.18 -19.91 -3.20
CA PRO A 20 -12.91 -18.76 -2.38
C PRO A 20 -12.47 -17.66 -3.34
N SER A 21 -13.26 -16.59 -3.40
CA SER A 21 -12.88 -15.39 -4.14
C SER A 21 -11.71 -14.78 -3.37
N SER A 22 -10.51 -15.29 -3.59
CA SER A 22 -9.25 -14.80 -3.04
C SER A 22 -8.83 -13.51 -3.74
N ALA A 23 -9.77 -12.59 -3.91
CA ALA A 23 -9.47 -11.18 -3.97
C ALA A 23 -9.27 -10.75 -2.52
N SER A 24 -8.05 -10.89 -2.00
CA SER A 24 -7.68 -10.24 -0.73
C SER A 24 -8.08 -8.79 -0.84
N THR A 25 -9.10 -8.40 -0.09
CA THR A 25 -9.65 -7.05 -0.22
C THR A 25 -8.61 -6.08 0.29
N VAL A 26 -8.63 -4.87 -0.25
CA VAL A 26 -7.78 -3.78 0.22
C VAL A 26 -7.88 -3.66 1.75
N GLU A 27 -9.08 -3.80 2.30
CA GLU A 27 -9.33 -3.76 3.75
C GLU A 27 -8.59 -4.84 4.54
N GLU A 28 -8.59 -6.09 4.06
CA GLU A 28 -7.89 -7.19 4.72
C GLU A 28 -6.37 -6.94 4.78
N ALA A 29 -5.79 -6.39 3.71
CA ALA A 29 -4.37 -6.05 3.66
C ALA A 29 -3.98 -5.00 4.73
N PHE A 30 -4.90 -4.11 5.10
CA PHE A 30 -4.62 -3.08 6.11
C PHE A 30 -5.11 -3.43 7.52
N ALA A 31 -5.91 -4.50 7.69
CA ALA A 31 -6.40 -4.91 9.01
C ALA A 31 -5.27 -5.24 10.00
N ALA A 32 -4.12 -5.67 9.50
CA ALA A 32 -2.93 -5.98 10.30
C ALA A 32 -2.01 -4.76 10.55
N VAL A 33 -2.33 -3.57 10.05
CA VAL A 33 -1.49 -2.37 10.25
C VAL A 33 -1.79 -1.79 11.64
N PRO A 34 -0.79 -1.67 12.53
CA PRO A 34 -1.01 -1.16 13.88
C PRO A 34 -1.45 0.32 13.85
N PRO A 35 -2.20 0.79 14.88
CA PRO A 35 -2.55 2.20 15.04
C PRO A 35 -1.28 3.07 15.08
N HIS A 36 -1.41 4.35 14.70
CA HIS A 36 -0.26 5.27 14.69
C HIS A 36 -0.22 6.02 16.02
N PRO A 37 0.98 6.35 16.52
CA PRO A 37 1.09 7.48 17.42
C PRO A 37 0.65 8.73 16.65
N SER A 38 -0.17 9.56 17.30
CA SER A 38 -0.62 10.81 16.70
C SER A 38 0.59 11.75 16.48
N VAL A 39 0.49 12.70 15.55
CA VAL A 39 1.55 13.71 15.36
C VAL A 39 1.80 14.48 16.67
N ALA A 40 0.75 14.73 17.45
CA ALA A 40 0.89 15.37 18.76
C ALA A 40 1.71 14.51 19.73
N THR A 41 1.45 13.20 19.78
CA THR A 41 2.22 12.25 20.59
C THR A 41 3.69 12.24 20.21
N VAL A 42 4.00 12.23 18.90
CA VAL A 42 5.39 12.31 18.43
C VAL A 42 6.06 13.60 18.88
N LEU A 43 5.39 14.75 18.69
CA LEU A 43 5.95 16.05 19.06
C LEU A 43 6.15 16.19 20.56
N GLU A 44 5.22 15.68 21.37
CA GLU A 44 5.30 15.70 22.84
C GLU A 44 6.44 14.80 23.34
N SER A 45 6.49 13.55 22.87
CA SER A 45 7.50 12.58 23.31
C SER A 45 8.91 12.88 22.81
N CYS A 46 9.04 13.59 21.68
CA CYS A 46 10.34 13.89 21.06
C CYS A 46 10.75 15.36 21.15
N GLN A 47 10.04 16.22 21.90
CA GLN A 47 10.30 17.67 21.89
C GLN A 47 11.75 18.01 22.25
N GLU A 48 12.26 17.41 23.33
CA GLU A 48 13.62 17.66 23.81
C GLU A 48 14.68 17.15 22.83
N ASP A 49 14.49 15.92 22.33
CA ASP A 49 15.36 15.30 21.32
C ASP A 49 15.38 16.09 20.01
N MET A 50 14.22 16.61 19.59
CA MET A 50 14.11 17.47 18.41
C MET A 50 14.90 18.76 18.57
N ALA A 51 14.76 19.43 19.72
CA ALA A 51 15.51 20.65 20.01
C ALA A 51 17.03 20.38 20.08
N MET A 52 17.42 19.22 20.62
CA MET A 52 18.83 18.84 20.77
C MET A 52 19.49 18.44 19.45
N PHE A 53 18.83 17.61 18.64
CA PHE A 53 19.46 16.95 17.48
C PHE A 53 19.02 17.54 16.14
N CYS A 54 17.79 18.03 16.02
CA CYS A 54 17.20 18.39 14.73
C CYS A 54 17.15 19.89 14.44
N GLY A 55 17.29 20.72 15.48
CA GLY A 55 17.26 22.18 15.39
C GLY A 55 15.93 22.73 14.85
N ASP A 56 15.88 24.04 14.66
CA ASP A 56 14.65 24.78 14.29
C ASP A 56 14.21 24.56 12.83
N GLY A 57 14.94 23.76 12.04
CA GLY A 57 14.64 23.51 10.61
C GLY A 57 13.73 22.29 10.35
N ALA A 58 13.46 21.47 11.38
CA ALA A 58 12.85 20.16 11.22
C ALA A 58 11.30 20.17 11.17
N PHE A 59 10.67 21.24 10.68
CA PHE A 59 9.20 21.28 10.53
C PHE A 59 8.67 20.37 9.42
N ARG A 60 9.54 19.91 8.53
CA ARG A 60 9.21 18.93 7.50
C ARG A 60 9.25 17.53 8.09
N MET A 61 8.11 16.83 8.10
CA MET A 61 7.97 15.48 8.68
C MET A 61 8.99 14.47 8.14
N ASP A 62 9.37 14.58 6.86
CA ASP A 62 10.38 13.71 6.25
C ASP A 62 11.80 14.01 6.75
N VAL A 63 12.12 15.29 6.95
CA VAL A 63 13.40 15.73 7.52
C VAL A 63 13.48 15.33 8.99
N LEU A 64 12.42 15.59 9.77
CA LEU A 64 12.31 15.20 11.17
C LEU A 64 12.47 13.69 11.35
N ALA A 65 11.75 12.90 10.56
CA ALA A 65 11.83 11.44 10.63
C ALA A 65 13.21 10.89 10.23
N SER A 66 13.97 11.60 9.38
CA SER A 66 15.37 11.23 9.08
C SER A 66 16.30 11.61 10.24
N CYS A 67 16.20 12.85 10.73
CA CYS A 67 17.01 13.33 11.83
C CYS A 67 16.89 12.45 13.08
N LEU A 68 15.67 12.16 13.53
CA LEU A 68 15.46 11.30 14.70
C LEU A 68 16.07 9.90 14.46
N ARG A 69 16.04 9.38 13.22
CA ARG A 69 16.58 8.05 12.90
C ARG A 69 18.11 8.03 12.92
N GLU A 70 18.74 9.11 12.47
CA GLU A 70 20.18 9.29 12.52
C GLU A 70 20.72 9.42 13.96
N ASN A 71 19.85 9.78 14.91
CA ASN A 71 20.16 9.95 16.33
C ASN A 71 19.45 8.91 17.22
N GLU A 72 18.98 7.79 16.68
CA GLU A 72 18.16 6.79 17.39
C GLU A 72 18.77 6.35 18.73
N ASP A 73 20.09 6.13 18.76
CA ASP A 73 20.81 5.67 19.95
C ASP A 73 21.00 6.76 21.02
N LEU A 74 20.68 8.03 20.69
CA LEU A 74 20.82 9.20 21.57
C LEU A 74 19.46 9.74 22.04
N LEU A 75 18.35 9.17 21.55
CA LEU A 75 17.02 9.61 21.92
C LEU A 75 16.72 9.32 23.38
N THR A 76 15.92 10.18 24.01
CA THR A 76 15.27 9.83 25.27
C THR A 76 14.42 8.56 25.11
N PRO A 77 14.24 7.75 26.17
CA PRO A 77 13.41 6.55 26.10
C PRO A 77 11.99 6.83 25.57
N ALA A 78 11.39 7.96 25.96
CA ALA A 78 10.06 8.36 25.50
C ALA A 78 10.00 8.58 23.99
N CYS A 79 10.99 9.28 23.41
CA CYS A 79 11.04 9.47 21.97
C CYS A 79 11.40 8.18 21.21
N ALA A 80 12.32 7.38 21.76
CA ALA A 80 12.73 6.11 21.17
C ALA A 80 11.54 5.14 21.00
N ASP A 81 10.68 5.03 22.01
CA ASP A 81 9.48 4.18 21.96
C ASP A 81 8.52 4.62 20.84
N VAL A 82 8.20 5.92 20.77
CA VAL A 82 7.32 6.46 19.73
C VAL A 82 7.95 6.34 18.33
N GLN A 83 9.27 6.47 18.23
CA GLN A 83 9.99 6.26 16.98
C GLN A 83 9.93 4.79 16.53
N ALA A 84 10.09 3.84 17.45
CA ALA A 84 9.98 2.41 17.16
C ALA A 84 8.59 2.03 16.67
N ASP A 85 7.54 2.60 17.28
CA ASP A 85 6.15 2.43 16.83
C ASP A 85 5.94 2.99 15.41
N PHE A 86 6.43 4.21 15.16
CA PHE A 86 6.34 4.83 13.84
C PHE A 86 7.06 4.01 12.77
N ARG A 87 8.23 3.45 13.09
CA ARG A 87 9.02 2.58 12.20
C ARG A 87 8.29 1.28 11.90
N THR A 88 7.80 0.59 12.94
CA THR A 88 7.05 -0.65 12.82
C THR A 88 5.84 -0.47 11.91
N ARG A 89 5.06 0.59 12.13
CA ARG A 89 3.93 0.91 11.27
C ARG A 89 4.35 1.22 9.84
N SER A 90 5.40 2.01 9.65
CA SER A 90 5.90 2.36 8.31
C SER A 90 6.28 1.11 7.50
N ILE A 91 6.87 0.11 8.17
CA ILE A 91 7.18 -1.19 7.60
C ILE A 91 5.89 -1.96 7.29
N SER A 92 4.96 -2.09 8.25
CA SER A 92 3.68 -2.78 8.03
C SER A 92 2.88 -2.17 6.88
N LEU A 93 2.83 -0.84 6.79
CA LEU A 93 2.15 -0.14 5.70
C LEU A 93 2.83 -0.38 4.35
N ARG A 94 4.17 -0.39 4.32
CA ARG A 94 4.93 -0.71 3.11
C ARG A 94 4.63 -2.14 2.65
N ASN A 95 4.63 -3.09 3.58
CA ASN A 95 4.34 -4.49 3.30
C ASN A 95 2.88 -4.68 2.81
N ALA A 96 1.91 -4.01 3.44
CA ALA A 96 0.51 -4.03 3.01
C ALA A 96 0.33 -3.44 1.59
N MET A 97 1.12 -2.43 1.23
CA MET A 97 1.10 -1.81 -0.10
C MET A 97 1.90 -2.59 -1.16
N GLN A 98 2.79 -3.49 -0.75
CA GLN A 98 3.70 -4.22 -1.64
C GLN A 98 2.98 -4.98 -2.77
N PRO A 99 1.92 -5.78 -2.53
CA PRO A 99 1.25 -6.51 -3.61
C PRO A 99 0.66 -5.61 -4.69
N PHE A 100 0.12 -4.45 -4.30
CA PHE A 100 -0.42 -3.46 -5.25
C PHE A 100 0.69 -2.84 -6.11
N ARG A 101 1.86 -2.56 -5.51
CA ARG A 101 3.03 -2.03 -6.23
C ARG A 101 3.59 -3.05 -7.20
N ASP A 102 3.70 -4.30 -6.79
CA ASP A 102 4.21 -5.38 -7.63
C ASP A 102 3.26 -5.63 -8.81
N ASN A 103 1.94 -5.67 -8.55
CA ASN A 103 0.92 -5.77 -9.58
C ASN A 103 0.96 -4.59 -10.57
N GLU A 104 1.02 -3.35 -10.08
CA GLU A 104 1.15 -2.16 -10.94
C GLU A 104 2.45 -2.20 -11.76
N THR A 105 3.56 -2.62 -11.14
CA THR A 105 4.86 -2.72 -11.81
C THR A 105 4.83 -3.74 -12.94
N ALA A 106 4.23 -4.91 -12.70
CA ALA A 106 4.10 -5.97 -13.69
C ALA A 106 3.14 -5.57 -14.82
N ALA A 107 1.93 -5.10 -14.47
CA ALA A 107 0.90 -4.75 -15.45
C ALA A 107 1.28 -3.55 -16.34
N CYS A 108 2.13 -2.65 -15.84
CA CYS A 108 2.59 -1.46 -16.57
C CYS A 108 3.99 -1.61 -17.17
N ALA A 109 4.55 -2.81 -17.29
CA ALA A 109 5.91 -2.99 -17.80
C ALA A 109 6.04 -2.56 -19.27
N ASP A 110 5.19 -3.09 -20.13
CA ASP A 110 5.21 -2.80 -21.58
C ASP A 110 4.84 -1.34 -21.87
N ASP A 111 3.86 -0.80 -21.15
CA ASP A 111 3.48 0.62 -21.28
C ASP A 111 4.61 1.54 -20.84
N ALA A 112 5.35 1.19 -19.77
CA ALA A 112 6.50 1.97 -19.36
C ALA A 112 7.63 1.91 -20.39
N ALA A 113 7.90 0.76 -20.99
CA ALA A 113 8.89 0.65 -22.06
C ALA A 113 8.48 1.49 -23.28
N ARG A 114 7.22 1.41 -23.71
CA ARG A 114 6.71 2.11 -24.90
C ARG A 114 6.55 3.62 -24.71
N LEU A 115 6.06 4.06 -23.55
CA LEU A 115 5.66 5.45 -23.31
C LEU A 115 6.72 6.26 -22.54
N CYS A 116 7.62 5.59 -21.82
CA CYS A 116 8.52 6.25 -20.86
C CYS A 116 10.01 6.02 -21.14
N GLU A 117 10.38 5.38 -22.25
CA GLU A 117 11.78 5.30 -22.66
C GLU A 117 12.37 6.69 -22.89
N GLY A 118 13.53 6.96 -22.30
CA GLY A 118 14.21 8.27 -22.39
C GLY A 118 13.52 9.43 -21.65
N SER A 119 12.43 9.17 -20.93
CA SER A 119 11.72 10.19 -20.15
C SER A 119 12.65 10.82 -19.09
N PRO A 120 12.73 12.16 -19.00
CA PRO A 120 13.50 12.84 -17.95
C PRO A 120 12.81 12.77 -16.57
N VAL A 121 11.54 12.36 -16.54
CA VAL A 121 10.79 12.17 -15.29
C VAL A 121 10.73 10.68 -14.94
N GLY A 122 10.64 10.39 -13.63
CA GLY A 122 10.52 9.01 -13.16
C GLY A 122 9.27 8.30 -13.70
N ARG A 123 9.35 6.96 -13.82
CA ARG A 123 8.32 6.08 -14.40
C ARG A 123 6.90 6.39 -13.92
N ALA A 124 6.69 6.55 -12.60
CA ALA A 124 5.36 6.83 -12.05
C ALA A 124 4.76 8.16 -12.54
N THR A 125 5.58 9.19 -12.70
CA THR A 125 5.16 10.49 -13.24
C THR A 125 4.89 10.38 -14.73
N CYS A 126 5.77 9.72 -15.49
CA CYS A 126 5.57 9.50 -16.91
C CYS A 126 4.27 8.73 -17.22
N LEU A 127 4.00 7.61 -16.55
CA LEU A 127 2.76 6.83 -16.72
C LEU A 127 1.51 7.65 -16.35
N ARG A 128 1.62 8.64 -15.46
CA ARG A 128 0.52 9.57 -15.16
C ARG A 128 0.28 10.58 -16.28
N LEU A 129 1.33 11.06 -16.93
CA LEU A 129 1.22 11.99 -18.05
C LEU A 129 0.66 11.32 -19.32
N ASN A 130 0.84 10.02 -19.47
CA ASN A 130 0.33 9.21 -20.57
C ASN A 130 -0.88 8.35 -20.15
N ALA A 131 -1.74 8.85 -19.26
CA ALA A 131 -2.81 8.04 -18.66
C ALA A 131 -3.83 7.50 -19.68
N ASP A 132 -4.09 8.25 -20.76
CA ASP A 132 -5.04 7.89 -21.81
C ASP A 132 -4.48 6.84 -22.79
N ASP A 133 -3.15 6.68 -22.83
CA ASP A 133 -2.44 5.76 -23.72
C ASP A 133 -2.06 4.43 -23.04
N LEU A 134 -2.48 4.24 -21.78
CA LEU A 134 -2.20 3.02 -21.04
C LEU A 134 -3.03 1.85 -21.56
N SER A 135 -2.43 0.67 -21.55
CA SER A 135 -3.16 -0.57 -21.73
C SER A 135 -4.26 -0.71 -20.66
N PRO A 136 -5.35 -1.45 -20.96
CA PRO A 136 -6.39 -1.74 -19.97
C PRO A 136 -5.83 -2.42 -18.71
N ALA A 137 -4.82 -3.28 -18.86
CA ALA A 137 -4.18 -3.96 -17.74
C ALA A 137 -3.47 -2.98 -16.80
N CYS A 138 -2.61 -2.10 -17.35
CA CYS A 138 -1.93 -1.09 -16.55
C CYS A 138 -2.93 -0.11 -15.90
N SER A 139 -3.92 0.37 -16.66
CA SER A 139 -4.94 1.29 -16.14
C SER A 139 -5.69 0.70 -14.94
N SER A 140 -6.12 -0.57 -15.05
CA SER A 140 -6.77 -1.30 -13.96
C SER A 140 -5.88 -1.46 -12.74
N ALA A 141 -4.62 -1.86 -12.93
CA ALA A 141 -3.68 -2.03 -11.82
C ALA A 141 -3.39 -0.70 -11.10
N ARG A 142 -3.27 0.40 -11.85
CA ARG A 142 -3.12 1.75 -11.27
C ARG A 142 -4.35 2.18 -10.48
N ALA A 143 -5.56 1.87 -10.95
CA ALA A 143 -6.79 2.14 -10.20
C ALA A 143 -6.81 1.38 -8.87
N GLN A 144 -6.42 0.10 -8.87
CA GLN A 144 -6.32 -0.70 -7.64
C GLN A 144 -5.28 -0.14 -6.67
N SER A 145 -4.09 0.23 -7.17
CA SER A 145 -3.06 0.91 -6.38
C SER A 145 -3.55 2.25 -5.81
N ALA A 146 -4.31 3.04 -6.59
CA ALA A 146 -4.86 4.31 -6.15
C ALA A 146 -5.89 4.11 -5.02
N GLU A 147 -6.73 3.07 -5.14
CA GLU A 147 -7.69 2.70 -4.12
C GLU A 147 -6.99 2.24 -2.83
N ALA A 148 -5.97 1.38 -2.93
CA ALA A 148 -5.18 0.96 -1.78
C ALA A 148 -4.54 2.15 -1.06
N ARG A 149 -4.00 3.12 -1.80
CA ARG A 149 -3.48 4.37 -1.21
C ARG A 149 -4.59 5.21 -0.58
N ARG A 150 -5.81 5.20 -1.11
CA ARG A 150 -6.96 5.91 -0.53
C ARG A 150 -7.34 5.31 0.82
N VAL A 151 -7.47 3.99 0.88
CA VAL A 151 -7.74 3.25 2.13
C VAL A 151 -6.64 3.51 3.16
N ALA A 152 -5.37 3.36 2.77
CA ALA A 152 -4.22 3.68 3.62
C ALA A 152 -4.30 5.10 4.23
N ARG A 153 -4.62 6.12 3.42
CA ARG A 153 -4.78 7.51 3.91
C ARG A 153 -5.97 7.68 4.84
N ASN A 154 -7.08 7.00 4.58
CA ASN A 154 -8.27 7.09 5.43
C ASN A 154 -8.00 6.47 6.82
N LEU A 155 -7.23 5.39 6.89
CA LEU A 155 -6.77 4.81 8.16
C LEU A 155 -5.93 5.78 8.98
N HIS A 156 -5.20 6.70 8.32
CA HIS A 156 -4.53 7.78 9.05
C HIS A 156 -5.48 8.85 9.59
N ARG A 157 -6.59 9.13 8.88
CA ARG A 157 -7.52 10.20 9.27
C ARG A 157 -8.42 9.81 10.45
N VAL A 158 -8.85 8.54 10.52
CA VAL A 158 -9.74 8.05 11.59
C VAL A 158 -9.03 7.94 12.95
N ALA A 159 -7.70 7.85 12.95
CA ALA A 159 -6.90 7.77 14.17
C ALA A 159 -6.42 9.16 14.69
N ARG A 160 -7.03 10.26 14.24
CA ARG A 160 -6.91 11.59 14.84
C ARG A 160 -8.15 11.91 15.64
#